data_AF-A0AAD4HT71-F1
#
_entry.id   AF-A0AAD4HT71-F1
#
_cell.length_a   1.000
_cell.length_b   1.000
_cell.length_c   1.000
_cell.angle_alpha   90.00
_cell.angle_beta   90.00
_cell.angle_gamma   90.00
#
_symmetry.space_group_name_H-M   'P 1'
#
loop_
_entity.id
_entity.type
_entity.pdbx_description
1 polymer ?
#
loop_
_entity_poly.entity_id
_entity_poly.type
_entity_poly.pdbx_seq_one_letter_code
_entity_poly.pdbx_strand_id
1 'polypeptide(L)'
;MEYFLRAFVTGTAWSAAALQTAKFIGKGTYMSRKVKEWSKSYILDRENLPLAKYGGNSTRSRIDDEDLKEELLVHLQSLGKYISATAVINYLAQPDVQQRFKLTKSISLATAQRWMENCGFRWTTARNGQYVDGHEREDVVEYRQNKFLP
;
A
#
# COMPACT_ATOMS: atom_id res chain seq x y z
N MET A 1 -19.00 -12.68 20.36
CA MET A 1 -19.14 -12.25 21.77
C MET A 1 -20.59 -12.22 22.22
N GLU A 2 -21.52 -11.79 21.37
CA GLU A 2 -22.96 -11.71 21.70
C GLU A 2 -23.56 -13.01 22.24
N TYR A 3 -23.34 -14.15 21.57
CA TYR A 3 -23.80 -15.47 22.04
C TYR A 3 -23.29 -15.84 23.44
N PHE A 4 -22.05 -15.47 23.75
CA PHE A 4 -21.45 -15.71 25.06
C PHE A 4 -22.09 -14.83 26.13
N LEU A 5 -22.25 -13.53 25.86
CA LEU A 5 -22.87 -12.58 26.79
C LEU A 5 -24.35 -12.92 27.05
N ARG A 6 -25.09 -13.34 26.02
CA ARG A 6 -26.48 -13.82 26.16
C ARG A 6 -26.55 -15.06 27.06
N ALA A 7 -25.68 -16.05 26.86
CA ALA A 7 -25.64 -17.26 27.69
C ALA A 7 -25.34 -16.95 29.17
N PHE A 8 -24.46 -15.98 29.43
CA PHE A 8 -24.17 -15.53 30.79
C PHE A 8 -25.39 -14.84 31.44
N VAL A 9 -26.07 -13.94 30.72
CA VAL A 9 -27.28 -13.26 31.22
C VAL A 9 -28.40 -14.26 31.54
N THR A 10 -28.49 -15.38 30.81
CA THR A 10 -29.44 -16.47 31.10
C THR A 10 -29.06 -17.35 32.29
N GLY A 11 -28.04 -16.98 33.08
CA GLY A 11 -27.71 -17.61 34.36
C GLY A 11 -26.62 -18.67 34.31
N THR A 12 -25.93 -18.86 33.19
CA THR A 12 -24.80 -19.80 33.12
C THR A 12 -23.53 -19.16 33.69
N ALA A 13 -22.73 -19.93 34.43
CA ALA A 13 -21.47 -19.43 34.98
C ALA A 13 -20.53 -18.94 33.85
N TRP A 14 -19.91 -17.77 34.04
CA TRP A 14 -19.07 -17.09 33.04
C TRP A 14 -18.04 -18.01 32.34
N SER A 15 -17.37 -18.89 33.09
CA SER A 15 -16.42 -19.83 32.51
C SER A 15 -17.07 -20.95 31.69
N ALA A 16 -18.25 -21.42 32.10
CA ALA A 16 -19.02 -22.45 31.40
C ALA A 16 -19.61 -21.91 30.09
N ALA A 17 -20.22 -20.72 30.15
CA ALA A 17 -20.75 -20.00 28.98
C ALA A 17 -19.68 -19.79 27.90
N ALA A 18 -18.48 -19.37 28.31
CA ALA A 18 -17.37 -19.15 27.39
C ALA A 18 -16.88 -20.45 26.76
N LEU A 19 -16.83 -21.55 27.53
CA LEU A 19 -16.43 -22.85 27.03
C LEU A 19 -17.48 -23.44 26.08
N GLN A 20 -18.77 -23.32 26.40
CA GLN A 20 -19.87 -23.72 25.51
C GLN A 20 -19.81 -22.94 24.19
N THR A 21 -19.63 -21.62 24.26
CA THR A 21 -19.50 -20.79 23.06
C THR A 21 -18.28 -21.20 22.23
N ALA A 22 -17.13 -21.46 22.86
CA ALA A 22 -15.93 -21.92 22.18
C ALA A 22 -16.14 -23.29 21.50
N LYS A 23 -16.77 -24.24 22.19
CA LYS A 23 -17.10 -25.56 21.62
C LYS A 23 -18.09 -25.45 20.46
N PHE A 24 -19.09 -24.57 20.58
CA PHE A 24 -20.09 -24.32 19.52
C PHE A 24 -19.43 -23.86 18.21
N ILE A 25 -18.39 -23.03 18.29
CA ILE A 25 -17.62 -22.59 17.10
C ILE A 25 -16.49 -23.56 16.70
N GLY A 26 -16.50 -24.79 17.22
CA GLY A 26 -15.50 -25.82 16.91
C GLY A 26 -14.10 -25.53 17.47
N LYS A 27 -14.00 -24.75 18.55
CA LYS A 27 -12.74 -24.37 19.20
C LYS A 27 -12.65 -24.89 20.65
N GLY A 28 -11.44 -24.84 21.20
CA GLY A 28 -11.12 -25.36 22.54
C GLY A 28 -10.95 -24.29 23.63
N THR A 29 -10.27 -24.67 24.70
CA THR A 29 -10.06 -23.84 25.91
C THR A 29 -9.34 -22.52 25.65
N TYR A 30 -8.47 -22.47 24.63
CA TYR A 30 -7.81 -21.24 24.20
C TYR A 30 -8.82 -20.18 23.75
N MET A 31 -9.79 -20.57 22.93
CA MET A 31 -10.81 -19.65 22.43
C MET A 31 -11.76 -19.23 23.55
N SER A 32 -12.07 -20.13 24.49
CA SER A 32 -12.81 -19.77 25.71
C SER A 32 -12.08 -18.68 26.51
N ARG A 33 -10.76 -18.76 26.67
CA ARG A 33 -9.95 -17.71 27.30
C ARG A 33 -10.01 -16.38 26.53
N LYS A 34 -9.85 -16.43 25.20
CA LYS A 34 -9.92 -15.23 24.35
C LYS A 34 -11.29 -14.55 24.37
N VAL A 35 -12.38 -15.32 24.32
CA VAL A 35 -13.73 -14.78 24.41
C VAL A 35 -13.95 -14.08 25.76
N LYS A 36 -13.46 -14.64 26.87
CA LYS A 36 -13.53 -13.99 28.18
C LYS A 36 -12.70 -12.70 28.25
N GLU A 37 -11.49 -12.72 27.70
CA GLU A 37 -10.58 -11.57 27.64
C GLU A 37 -11.23 -10.43 26.84
N TRP A 38 -11.64 -10.69 25.60
CA TRP A 38 -12.29 -9.69 24.75
C TRP A 38 -13.60 -9.17 25.32
N SER A 39 -14.39 -10.02 25.97
CA SER A 39 -15.65 -9.58 26.58
C SER A 39 -15.39 -8.67 27.78
N LYS A 40 -14.35 -8.94 28.59
CA LYS A 40 -13.95 -8.02 29.66
C LYS A 40 -13.44 -6.69 29.11
N SER A 41 -12.60 -6.72 28.08
CA SER A 41 -12.11 -5.49 27.42
C SER A 41 -13.26 -4.66 26.85
N TYR A 42 -14.24 -5.29 26.21
CA TYR A 42 -15.42 -4.64 25.65
C TYR A 42 -16.36 -4.06 26.72
N ILE A 43 -16.49 -4.71 27.88
CA ILE A 43 -17.27 -4.19 29.01
C ILE A 43 -16.62 -2.94 29.60
N LEU A 44 -15.29 -2.91 29.66
CA LEU A 44 -14.52 -1.77 30.16
C LEU A 44 -14.49 -0.60 29.17
N ASP A 45 -14.38 -0.90 27.88
CA ASP A 45 -14.36 0.07 26.80
C ASP A 45 -15.16 -0.47 25.60
N ARG A 46 -16.27 0.19 25.28
CA ARG A 46 -17.20 -0.22 24.22
C ARG A 46 -16.60 -0.09 22.82
N GLU A 47 -15.56 0.74 22.67
CA GLU A 47 -14.84 0.91 21.40
C GLU A 47 -13.73 -0.16 21.22
N ASN A 48 -13.41 -0.91 22.27
CA ASN A 48 -12.36 -1.94 22.26
C ASN A 48 -12.87 -3.28 21.71
N LEU A 49 -13.13 -3.30 20.41
CA LEU A 49 -13.50 -4.51 19.68
C LEU A 49 -12.24 -5.33 19.31
N PRO A 50 -12.30 -6.67 19.41
CA PRO A 50 -11.20 -7.52 18.96
C PRO A 50 -11.03 -7.40 17.45
N LEU A 51 -10.09 -6.54 17.03
CA LEU A 51 -9.68 -6.46 15.63
C LEU A 51 -8.90 -7.71 15.28
N ALA A 52 -9.33 -8.37 14.20
CA ALA A 52 -8.59 -9.48 13.65
C ALA A 52 -7.29 -8.93 13.05
N LYS A 53 -6.14 -9.25 13.66
CA LYS A 53 -4.81 -8.87 13.16
C LYS A 53 -4.41 -9.71 11.93
N TYR A 54 -5.26 -9.79 10.92
CA TYR A 54 -4.89 -10.39 9.65
C TYR A 54 -4.22 -9.31 8.78
N GLY A 55 -2.99 -9.56 8.33
CA GLY A 55 -2.36 -8.81 7.23
C GLY A 55 -1.26 -7.79 7.56
N GLY A 56 -0.85 -7.63 8.83
CA GLY A 56 0.07 -6.53 9.20
C GLY A 56 1.55 -6.73 8.80
N ASN A 57 2.06 -7.97 8.82
CA ASN A 57 3.51 -8.20 8.75
C ASN A 57 3.97 -9.07 7.57
N SER A 58 3.09 -9.80 6.89
CA SER A 58 3.48 -10.67 5.76
C SER A 58 3.35 -10.00 4.38
N THR A 59 2.99 -8.72 4.33
CA THR A 59 2.64 -8.01 3.08
C THR A 59 3.59 -6.84 2.80
N ARG A 60 4.73 -6.73 3.49
CA ARG A 60 5.72 -5.72 3.12
C ARG A 60 6.40 -6.16 1.84
N SER A 61 6.11 -5.44 0.76
CA SER A 61 6.74 -5.66 -0.54
C SER A 61 8.16 -5.13 -0.48
N ARG A 62 9.07 -5.66 -1.31
CA ARG A 62 10.46 -5.16 -1.35
C ARG A 62 10.56 -3.69 -1.73
N ILE A 63 9.62 -3.17 -2.49
CA ILE A 63 9.53 -1.75 -2.86
C ILE A 63 9.18 -0.83 -1.67
N ASP A 64 8.76 -1.39 -0.53
CA ASP A 64 8.52 -0.60 0.69
C ASP A 64 9.83 -0.28 1.42
N ASP A 65 10.95 -0.86 1.00
CA ASP A 65 12.30 -0.47 1.43
C ASP A 65 12.64 0.88 0.79
N GLU A 66 12.82 1.92 1.62
CA GLU A 66 13.02 3.30 1.19
C GLU A 66 14.29 3.47 0.35
N ASP A 67 15.37 2.77 0.70
CA ASP A 67 16.65 2.86 -0.02
C ASP A 67 16.52 2.28 -1.42
N LEU A 68 15.89 1.10 -1.55
CA LEU A 68 15.64 0.48 -2.85
C LEU A 68 14.72 1.35 -3.71
N LYS A 69 13.68 1.91 -3.09
CA LYS A 69 12.70 2.74 -3.77
C LYS A 69 13.33 4.01 -4.32
N GLU A 70 14.13 4.71 -3.51
CA GLU A 70 14.80 5.93 -3.92
C GLU A 70 15.78 5.67 -5.07
N GLU A 71 16.62 4.63 -4.96
CA GLU A 71 17.59 4.32 -6.01
C GLU A 71 16.91 3.91 -7.32
N LEU A 72 15.84 3.10 -7.24
CA LEU A 72 15.04 2.75 -8.40
C LEU A 72 14.43 4.00 -9.05
N LEU A 73 13.87 4.92 -8.26
CA LEU A 73 13.28 6.16 -8.79
C LEU A 73 14.32 7.04 -9.48
N VAL A 74 15.51 7.19 -8.91
CA VAL A 74 16.63 7.92 -9.52
C VAL A 74 17.01 7.28 -10.87
N HIS A 75 17.11 5.96 -10.91
CA HIS A 75 17.38 5.25 -12.16
C HIS A 75 16.28 5.48 -13.20
N LEU A 76 15.02 5.34 -12.84
CA LEU A 76 13.90 5.54 -13.77
C LEU A 76 13.81 6.99 -14.27
N GLN A 77 14.10 7.97 -13.43
CA GLN A 77 14.17 9.39 -13.84
C GLN A 77 15.27 9.62 -14.88
N SER A 78 16.42 8.93 -14.75
CA SER A 78 17.52 9.05 -15.72
C SER A 78 17.17 8.53 -17.12
N LEU A 79 16.18 7.64 -17.25
CA LEU A 79 15.72 7.10 -18.55
C LEU A 79 14.82 8.10 -19.32
N GLY A 80 14.37 9.17 -18.67
CA GLY A 80 13.60 10.24 -19.30
C GLY A 80 12.09 9.95 -19.39
N LYS A 81 11.45 10.44 -20.48
CA LYS A 81 9.98 10.50 -20.58
C LYS A 81 9.31 9.14 -20.72
N TYR A 82 9.94 8.18 -21.40
CA TYR A 82 9.32 6.91 -21.78
C TYR A 82 9.87 5.78 -20.92
N ILE A 83 9.27 5.60 -19.74
CA ILE A 83 9.65 4.57 -18.78
C ILE A 83 8.74 3.37 -18.94
N SER A 84 9.29 2.16 -18.92
CA SER A 84 8.54 0.91 -19.02
C SER A 84 8.72 0.05 -17.76
N ALA A 85 7.77 -0.85 -17.49
CA ALA A 85 7.92 -1.84 -16.42
C ALA A 85 9.12 -2.78 -16.67
N THR A 86 9.52 -2.98 -17.93
CA THR A 86 10.72 -3.75 -18.27
C THR A 86 12.01 -3.05 -17.81
N ALA A 87 12.03 -1.71 -17.74
CA ALA A 87 13.18 -0.98 -17.19
C ALA A 87 13.43 -1.33 -15.72
N VAL A 88 12.37 -1.48 -14.93
CA VAL A 88 12.45 -1.93 -13.53
C VAL A 88 13.06 -3.34 -13.44
N ILE A 89 12.59 -4.26 -14.29
CA ILE A 89 13.10 -5.65 -14.32
C ILE A 89 14.58 -5.68 -14.71
N ASN A 90 14.96 -4.91 -15.73
CA ASN A 90 16.34 -4.83 -16.23
C ASN A 90 17.28 -4.24 -15.17
N TYR A 91 16.84 -3.20 -14.47
CA TYR A 91 17.60 -2.59 -13.39
C TYR A 91 17.83 -3.59 -12.23
N LEU A 92 16.77 -4.28 -11.80
CA LEU A 92 16.86 -5.31 -10.75
C LEU A 92 17.57 -6.60 -11.21
N ALA A 93 17.79 -6.77 -12.52
CA ALA A 93 18.57 -7.88 -13.06
C ALA A 93 20.09 -7.63 -12.99
N GLN A 94 20.53 -6.38 -12.74
CA GLN A 94 21.94 -6.06 -12.63
C GLN A 94 22.56 -6.74 -11.39
N PRO A 95 23.70 -7.43 -11.52
CA PRO A 95 24.30 -8.20 -10.43
C PRO A 95 24.69 -7.32 -9.24
N ASP A 96 25.13 -6.08 -9.50
CA ASP A 96 25.52 -5.13 -8.45
C ASP A 96 24.32 -4.73 -7.57
N VAL A 97 23.18 -4.45 -8.20
CA VAL A 97 21.91 -4.11 -7.52
C VAL A 97 21.41 -5.33 -6.73
N GLN A 98 21.46 -6.52 -7.32
CA GLN A 98 21.06 -7.75 -6.64
C GLN A 98 21.90 -8.04 -5.40
N GLN A 99 23.21 -7.83 -5.46
CA GLN A 99 24.10 -8.01 -4.32
C GLN A 99 23.83 -6.99 -3.22
N ARG A 100 23.69 -5.70 -3.57
CA ARG A 100 23.43 -4.62 -2.59
C ARG A 100 22.14 -4.83 -1.82
N PHE A 101 21.06 -5.17 -2.52
CA PHE A 101 19.73 -5.37 -1.92
C PHE A 101 19.41 -6.82 -1.56
N LYS A 102 20.39 -7.73 -1.67
CA LYS A 102 20.27 -9.17 -1.36
C LYS A 102 19.09 -9.84 -2.08
N LEU A 103 18.88 -9.48 -3.33
CA LEU A 103 17.82 -10.02 -4.19
C LEU A 103 18.31 -11.33 -4.81
N THR A 104 17.57 -12.42 -4.61
CA THR A 104 17.91 -13.73 -5.17
C THR A 104 17.34 -13.98 -6.56
N LYS A 105 16.26 -13.27 -6.92
CA LYS A 105 15.57 -13.38 -8.19
C LYS A 105 15.07 -12.01 -8.64
N SER A 106 15.06 -11.81 -9.95
CA SER A 106 14.33 -10.68 -10.53
C SER A 106 12.81 -10.88 -10.41
N ILE A 107 12.06 -9.80 -10.52
CA ILE A 107 10.61 -9.77 -10.38
C ILE A 107 9.91 -10.09 -11.70
N SER A 108 8.66 -10.52 -11.62
CA SER A 108 7.81 -10.66 -12.81
C SER A 108 7.33 -9.29 -13.32
N LEU A 109 6.89 -9.26 -14.58
CA LEU A 109 6.33 -8.06 -15.20
C LEU A 109 5.14 -7.50 -14.43
N ALA A 110 4.23 -8.35 -13.96
CA ALA A 110 3.08 -7.93 -13.17
C ALA A 110 3.49 -7.28 -11.84
N THR A 111 4.53 -7.79 -11.19
CA THR A 111 5.08 -7.20 -9.97
C THR A 111 5.73 -5.85 -10.26
N ALA A 112 6.48 -5.73 -11.36
CA ALA A 112 7.08 -4.47 -11.78
C ALA A 112 6.01 -3.39 -12.04
N GLN A 113 4.90 -3.75 -12.70
CA GLN A 113 3.77 -2.85 -12.91
C GLN A 113 3.15 -2.36 -11.59
N ARG A 114 2.90 -3.27 -10.64
CA ARG A 114 2.38 -2.91 -9.31
C ARG A 114 3.36 -2.01 -8.54
N TRP A 115 4.66 -2.24 -8.65
CA TRP A 115 5.67 -1.39 -8.02
C TRP A 115 5.67 0.00 -8.62
N MET A 116 5.54 0.13 -9.93
CA MET A 116 5.39 1.44 -10.58
C MET A 116 4.14 2.17 -10.10
N GLU A 117 3.00 1.48 -9.98
CA GLU A 117 1.78 2.06 -9.41
C GLU A 117 1.98 2.51 -7.95
N ASN A 118 2.62 1.68 -7.12
CA ASN A 118 2.95 2.02 -5.73
C ASN A 118 3.91 3.22 -5.62
N CYS A 119 4.80 3.39 -6.60
CA CYS A 119 5.69 4.54 -6.71
C CYS A 119 5.00 5.80 -7.27
N GLY A 120 3.71 5.72 -7.64
CA GLY A 120 2.92 6.84 -8.11
C GLY A 120 2.96 7.08 -9.63
N PHE A 121 3.55 6.16 -10.41
CA PHE A 121 3.52 6.26 -11.87
C PHE A 121 2.11 6.03 -12.40
N ARG A 122 1.74 6.81 -13.43
CA ARG A 122 0.46 6.68 -14.13
C ARG A 122 0.70 6.50 -15.61
N TRP A 123 0.16 5.41 -16.16
CA TRP A 123 0.15 5.18 -17.60
C TRP A 123 -0.84 6.13 -18.25
N THR A 124 -0.34 7.06 -19.05
CA THR A 124 -1.18 7.94 -19.85
C THR A 124 -0.67 7.96 -21.28
N THR A 125 -1.59 8.07 -22.23
CA THR A 125 -1.24 8.42 -23.59
C THR A 125 -0.81 9.89 -23.60
N ALA A 126 0.35 10.18 -24.17
CA ALA A 126 0.74 11.56 -24.44
C ALA A 126 -0.28 12.15 -25.42
N ARG A 127 -1.12 13.08 -24.94
CA ARG A 127 -1.91 13.90 -25.84
C ARG A 127 -0.92 14.82 -26.53
N ASN A 128 -0.82 14.75 -27.86
CA ASN A 128 -0.17 15.78 -28.64
C ASN A 128 -1.03 17.02 -28.53
N GLY A 129 -0.83 17.79 -27.45
CA GLY A 129 -1.36 19.13 -27.35
C GLY A 129 -0.63 19.95 -28.40
N GLN A 130 -1.36 20.40 -29.42
CA GLN A 130 -0.88 21.37 -30.38
C GLN A 130 -0.68 22.70 -29.63
N TYR A 131 0.45 22.82 -28.93
CA TYR A 131 0.95 24.11 -28.48
C TYR A 131 1.75 24.68 -29.64
N VAL A 132 1.12 25.57 -30.39
CA VAL A 132 1.83 26.50 -31.27
C VAL A 132 2.31 27.61 -30.35
N ASP A 133 3.61 27.75 -30.18
CA ASP A 133 4.16 28.84 -29.40
C ASP A 133 3.80 30.16 -30.09
N GLY A 134 2.84 30.89 -29.53
CA GLY A 134 2.37 32.16 -30.06
C GLY A 134 3.37 33.30 -29.90
N HIS A 135 4.50 33.07 -29.22
CA HIS A 135 5.56 34.07 -29.03
C HIS A 135 6.23 34.51 -30.32
N GLU A 136 6.14 33.73 -31.39
CA GLU A 136 6.71 34.08 -32.69
C GLU A 136 5.74 34.86 -33.60
N ARG A 137 4.51 35.13 -33.16
CA ARG A 137 3.60 35.96 -33.97
C ARG A 137 4.13 37.40 -34.03
N GLU A 138 4.20 37.95 -35.24
CA GLU A 138 4.73 39.30 -35.49
C GLU A 138 4.06 40.36 -34.61
N ASP A 139 2.75 40.26 -34.36
CA ASP A 139 2.00 41.20 -33.52
C ASP A 139 2.43 41.18 -32.05
N VAL A 140 2.76 40.00 -31.51
CA VAL A 140 3.24 39.82 -30.13
C VAL A 140 4.70 40.27 -30.00
N VAL A 141 5.53 39.99 -30.99
CA VAL A 141 6.93 40.45 -31.04
C VAL A 141 7.01 41.96 -31.13
N GLU A 142 6.19 42.56 -32.00
CA GLU A 142 6.10 44.02 -32.18
C GLU A 142 5.67 44.71 -30.88
N TYR A 143 4.62 44.19 -30.22
CA TYR A 143 4.16 44.75 -28.94
C TYR A 143 5.24 44.72 -27.86
N ARG A 144 6.01 43.62 -27.74
CA ARG A 144 7.11 43.50 -26.78
C ARG A 144 8.25 44.48 -27.06
N GLN A 145 8.59 44.70 -28.32
CA GLN A 145 9.71 45.57 -28.70
C GLN A 145 9.34 47.06 -28.64
N ASN A 146 8.08 47.39 -28.94
CA ASN A 146 7.67 48.78 -29.19
C ASN A 146 6.77 49.37 -28.10
N LYS A 147 6.22 48.56 -27.18
CA LYS A 147 5.32 49.05 -26.13
C LYS A 147 5.85 48.73 -24.74
N PHE A 148 6.53 49.70 -24.16
CA PHE A 148 6.90 49.65 -22.74
C PHE A 148 5.75 50.20 -21.91
N LEU A 149 5.34 49.46 -20.88
CA LEU A 149 4.42 49.98 -19.88
C LEU A 149 5.13 51.08 -19.08
N PRO A 150 4.44 52.18 -18.76
CA PRO A 150 5.01 53.30 -17.99
C PRO A 150 5.41 52.90 -16.57
#